data_AF-A0A352JS21-F1
#
_entry.id   AF-A0A352JS21-F1
#
_cell.length_a   1.000
_cell.length_b   1.000
_cell.length_c   1.000
_cell.angle_alpha   90.00
_cell.angle_beta   90.00
_cell.angle_gamma   90.00
#
_symmetry.space_group_name_H-M   'P 1'
#
loop_
_entity.id
_entity.type
_entity.pdbx_description
1 polymer ?
#
loop_
_entity_poly.entity_id
_entity_poly.type
_entity_poly.pdbx_seq_one_letter_code
_entity_poly.pdbx_strand_id
1 'polypeptide(L)'
;MCNVNRIIGVIGSSSPTKKAYEQAFRVGELIAESRAVLICGGLGGVMEAACKGAKAKGGTTIGILPGSDTTDANLWVDYPIATGLGHGRNMIIINTAQSLVAV
;
A
#
# COMPACT_ATOMS: atom_id res chain seq x y z
N MET A 1 20.69 -14.69 8.70
CA MET A 1 19.47 -14.38 7.92
C MET A 1 18.71 -13.29 8.64
N CYS A 2 18.54 -12.11 8.04
CA CYS A 2 17.70 -11.07 8.65
C CYS A 2 16.25 -11.56 8.68
N ASN A 3 15.59 -11.48 9.82
CA ASN A 3 14.18 -11.81 9.96
C ASN A 3 13.37 -10.64 9.35
N VAL A 4 13.26 -10.60 8.03
CA VAL A 4 12.54 -9.53 7.33
C VAL A 4 11.05 -9.81 7.42
N ASN A 5 10.27 -8.87 7.96
CA ASN A 5 8.81 -8.96 7.90
C ASN A 5 8.37 -9.12 6.45
N ARG A 6 7.35 -9.96 6.20
CA ARG A 6 6.84 -10.15 4.83
C ARG A 6 6.32 -8.84 4.27
N ILE A 7 6.68 -8.49 3.03
CA ILE A 7 6.19 -7.28 2.36
C ILE A 7 5.20 -7.67 1.27
N ILE A 8 3.95 -7.24 1.41
CA ILE A 8 2.86 -7.55 0.48
C ILE A 8 2.40 -6.26 -0.21
N GLY A 9 2.42 -6.27 -1.53
CA GLY A 9 2.00 -5.15 -2.34
C GLY A 9 0.50 -5.15 -2.61
N VAL A 10 -0.15 -4.00 -2.51
CA VAL A 10 -1.54 -3.81 -2.95
C VAL A 10 -1.61 -2.76 -4.05
N ILE A 11 -2.22 -3.14 -5.17
CA ILE A 11 -2.40 -2.29 -6.36
C ILE A 11 -3.87 -2.31 -6.79
N GLY A 12 -4.32 -1.23 -7.42
CA GLY A 12 -5.66 -1.14 -7.96
C GLY A 12 -6.05 0.28 -8.38
N SER A 13 -7.31 0.44 -8.75
CA SER A 13 -7.84 1.70 -9.28
C SER A 13 -7.83 2.83 -8.24
N SER A 14 -7.59 4.07 -8.70
CA SER A 14 -7.78 5.30 -7.92
C SER A 14 -9.27 5.63 -7.70
N SER A 15 -10.15 5.03 -8.50
CA SER A 15 -11.61 5.22 -8.44
C SER A 15 -12.31 3.86 -8.43
N PRO A 16 -12.18 3.08 -7.34
CA PRO A 16 -12.77 1.75 -7.25
C PRO A 16 -14.29 1.79 -7.08
N THR A 17 -14.95 0.67 -7.41
CA THR A 17 -16.34 0.45 -6.96
C THR A 17 -16.39 0.32 -5.43
N LYS A 18 -17.57 0.51 -4.83
CA LYS A 18 -17.77 0.29 -3.40
C LYS A 18 -17.29 -1.10 -2.95
N LYS A 19 -17.63 -2.13 -3.73
CA LYS A 19 -17.22 -3.51 -3.46
C LYS A 19 -15.69 -3.67 -3.50
N ALA A 20 -15.02 -3.12 -4.51
CA ALA A 20 -13.57 -3.17 -4.61
C ALA A 20 -12.89 -2.41 -3.47
N TYR A 21 -13.45 -1.27 -3.04
CA TYR A 21 -12.95 -0.53 -1.88
C TYR A 21 -13.07 -1.36 -0.58
N GLU A 22 -14.21 -2.00 -0.34
CA GLU A 22 -14.43 -2.89 0.81
C GLU A 22 -13.49 -4.12 0.78
N GLN A 23 -13.28 -4.71 -0.40
CA GLN A 23 -12.32 -5.80 -0.57
C GLN A 23 -10.88 -5.34 -0.30
N ALA A 24 -10.48 -4.18 -0.80
CA ALA A 24 -9.16 -3.61 -0.56
C ALA A 24 -8.93 -3.32 0.93
N PHE A 25 -9.93 -2.77 1.61
CA PHE A 25 -9.92 -2.61 3.07
C PHE A 25 -9.70 -3.95 3.78
N ARG A 26 -10.47 -4.98 3.41
CA ARG A 26 -10.33 -6.32 4.00
C ARG A 26 -8.95 -6.94 3.73
N VAL A 27 -8.39 -6.75 2.53
CA VAL A 27 -7.02 -7.17 2.20
C VAL A 27 -6.01 -6.50 3.14
N GLY A 28 -6.17 -5.20 3.39
CA GLY A 28 -5.34 -4.46 4.34
C GLY A 28 -5.36 -5.06 5.75
N GLU A 29 -6.55 -5.36 6.28
CA GLU A 29 -6.70 -6.02 7.58
C GLU A 29 -5.95 -7.35 7.64
N LEU A 30 -6.14 -8.20 6.62
CA LEU A 30 -5.53 -9.53 6.55
C LEU A 30 -4.00 -9.47 6.47
N ILE A 31 -3.44 -8.50 5.73
CA ILE A 31 -1.99 -8.28 5.66
C ILE A 31 -1.45 -7.97 7.06
N ALA A 32 -2.09 -7.03 7.77
CA ALA A 32 -1.68 -6.63 9.11
C ALA A 32 -1.84 -7.76 10.14
N GLU A 33 -2.97 -8.49 10.12
CA GLU A 33 -3.21 -9.67 10.97
C GLU A 33 -2.14 -10.75 10.76
N SER A 34 -1.63 -10.88 9.53
CA SER A 34 -0.54 -11.81 9.19
C SER A 34 0.87 -11.34 9.60
N ARG A 35 0.98 -10.19 10.29
CA ARG A 35 2.22 -9.50 10.67
C ARG A 35 3.11 -9.15 9.47
N ALA A 36 2.48 -8.89 8.32
CA ALA A 36 3.15 -8.41 7.12
C ALA A 36 3.05 -6.89 7.01
N VAL A 37 4.00 -6.30 6.28
CA VAL A 37 4.02 -4.88 5.91
C VAL A 37 3.28 -4.72 4.58
N LEU A 38 2.43 -3.71 4.50
CA LEU A 38 1.74 -3.32 3.27
C LEU A 38 2.58 -2.30 2.51
N ILE A 39 2.86 -2.56 1.23
CA ILE A 39 3.45 -1.57 0.31
C ILE A 39 2.47 -1.24 -0.81
N CYS A 40 2.33 0.04 -1.17
CA CYS A 40 1.43 0.46 -2.25
C CYS A 40 1.93 1.76 -2.91
N GLY A 41 1.14 2.33 -3.81
CA GLY A 41 1.43 3.62 -4.45
C GLY A 41 1.09 4.85 -3.61
N GLY A 42 0.57 4.67 -2.39
CA GLY A 42 0.43 5.73 -1.38
C GLY A 42 -0.65 6.78 -1.62
N LEU A 43 -1.34 6.80 -2.77
CA LEU A 43 -2.43 7.74 -3.07
C LEU A 43 -3.82 7.19 -2.68
N GLY A 44 -4.89 7.72 -3.27
CA GLY A 44 -6.29 7.37 -3.00
C GLY A 44 -6.77 6.01 -3.53
N GLY A 45 -8.08 5.76 -3.38
CA GLY A 45 -8.77 4.61 -3.99
C GLY A 45 -8.45 3.28 -3.30
N VAL A 46 -8.13 2.24 -4.09
CA VAL A 46 -7.80 0.89 -3.56
C VAL A 46 -6.66 0.95 -2.54
N MET A 47 -5.63 1.74 -2.84
CA MET A 47 -4.42 1.81 -2.01
C MET A 47 -4.71 2.48 -0.67
N GLU A 48 -5.53 3.53 -0.67
CA GLU A 48 -6.02 4.18 0.55
C GLU A 48 -6.86 3.23 1.40
N ALA A 49 -7.82 2.53 0.79
CA ALA A 49 -8.66 1.56 1.49
C ALA A 49 -7.81 0.46 2.15
N ALA A 50 -6.83 -0.06 1.43
CA ALA A 50 -5.93 -1.09 1.93
C ALA A 50 -5.04 -0.58 3.08
N CYS A 51 -4.48 0.64 2.95
CA CYS A 51 -3.73 1.25 4.04
C CYS A 51 -4.62 1.45 5.28
N LYS A 52 -5.85 1.96 5.10
CA LYS A 52 -6.83 2.14 6.17
C LYS A 52 -7.15 0.82 6.89
N GLY A 53 -7.36 -0.26 6.12
CA GLY A 53 -7.60 -1.60 6.68
C GLY A 53 -6.40 -2.13 7.47
N ALA A 54 -5.17 -1.95 6.95
CA ALA A 54 -3.97 -2.34 7.66
C ALA A 54 -3.82 -1.54 8.98
N LYS A 55 -4.04 -0.22 8.96
CA LYS A 55 -4.00 0.62 10.15
C LYS A 55 -5.06 0.22 11.19
N ALA A 56 -6.26 -0.19 10.76
CA ALA A 56 -7.31 -0.66 11.68
C ALA A 56 -6.90 -1.90 12.50
N LYS A 57 -5.86 -2.63 12.07
CA LYS A 57 -5.28 -3.78 12.78
C LYS A 57 -3.87 -3.51 13.31
N GLY A 58 -3.44 -2.24 13.37
CA GLY A 58 -2.12 -1.85 13.86
C GLY A 58 -0.96 -2.21 12.92
N GLY A 59 -1.26 -2.48 11.64
CA GLY A 59 -0.25 -2.80 10.63
C GLY A 59 0.61 -1.60 10.22
N THR A 60 1.70 -1.92 9.51
CA THR A 60 2.64 -0.95 8.94
C THR A 60 2.39 -0.76 7.45
N THR A 61 2.35 0.49 7.00
CA THR A 61 2.07 0.86 5.60
C THR A 61 3.19 1.71 5.00
N ILE A 62 3.61 1.37 3.78
CA ILE A 62 4.62 2.10 3.00
C ILE A 62 3.97 2.57 1.70
N GLY A 63 4.03 3.87 1.43
CA GLY A 63 3.49 4.49 0.21
C GLY A 63 4.61 4.94 -0.71
N ILE A 64 4.76 4.32 -1.88
CA ILE A 64 5.73 4.73 -2.90
C ILE A 64 5.04 5.75 -3.82
N LEU A 65 5.32 7.03 -3.60
CA LEU A 65 4.60 8.13 -4.25
C LEU A 65 5.19 8.44 -5.63
N PRO A 66 4.36 8.83 -6.62
CA PRO A 66 4.84 9.22 -7.94
C PRO A 66 5.54 10.59 -7.95
N GLY A 67 5.15 11.48 -7.03
CA GLY A 67 5.70 12.83 -6.88
C GLY A 67 6.90 12.91 -5.94
N SER A 68 7.37 14.14 -5.71
CA SER A 68 8.50 14.46 -4.82
C SER A 68 8.08 15.01 -3.46
N ASP A 69 6.77 15.14 -3.19
CA ASP A 69 6.23 15.62 -1.92
C ASP A 69 5.65 14.45 -1.10
N THR A 70 6.14 14.28 0.12
CA THR A 70 5.64 13.24 1.03
C THR A 70 4.23 13.52 1.54
N THR A 71 3.78 14.78 1.49
CA THR A 71 2.44 15.20 1.95
C THR A 71 1.33 14.76 1.00
N ASP A 72 1.66 14.35 -0.22
CA ASP A 72 0.70 13.78 -1.20
C ASP A 72 0.17 12.39 -0.79
N ALA A 73 0.80 11.73 0.19
CA ALA A 73 0.35 10.44 0.67
C ALA A 73 -1.04 10.51 1.32
N ASN A 74 -1.82 9.44 1.17
CA ASN A 74 -3.03 9.28 1.96
C ASN A 74 -2.71 9.18 3.46
N LEU A 75 -3.68 9.59 4.30
CA LEU A 75 -3.53 9.71 5.76
C LEU A 75 -3.12 8.40 6.46
N TRP A 76 -3.31 7.25 5.81
CA TRP A 76 -3.09 5.93 6.39
C TRP A 76 -1.70 5.36 6.07
N VAL A 77 -0.84 6.12 5.38
CA VAL A 77 0.56 5.76 5.11
C VAL A 77 1.43 6.16 6.29
N ASP A 78 2.16 5.20 6.87
CA ASP A 78 3.14 5.47 7.93
C ASP A 78 4.46 6.03 7.34
N TYR A 79 4.90 5.43 6.23
CA TYR A 79 6.17 5.75 5.59
C TYR A 79 5.95 6.18 4.13
N PRO A 80 5.76 7.48 3.88
CA PRO A 80 5.69 8.02 2.53
C PRO A 80 7.10 8.11 1.92
N ILE A 81 7.29 7.51 0.76
CA ILE A 81 8.52 7.55 -0.02
C ILE A 81 8.26 8.39 -1.27
N ALA A 82 8.69 9.65 -1.23
CA ALA A 82 8.67 10.54 -2.38
C ALA A 82 9.73 10.11 -3.41
N THR A 83 9.32 9.78 -4.63
CA THR A 83 10.24 9.25 -5.66
C THR A 83 10.50 10.19 -6.82
N GLY A 84 9.54 11.03 -7.20
CA GLY A 84 9.60 11.83 -8.43
C GLY A 84 9.61 11.00 -9.72
N LEU A 85 9.31 9.69 -9.65
CA LEU A 85 9.43 8.77 -10.79
C LEU A 85 8.14 8.61 -11.61
N GLY A 86 7.05 9.30 -11.26
CA GLY A 86 5.77 9.14 -11.95
C GLY A 86 5.31 7.67 -11.94
N HIS A 87 5.05 7.09 -13.11
CA HIS A 87 4.71 5.66 -13.23
C HIS A 87 5.91 4.71 -13.00
N GLY A 88 7.15 5.19 -13.13
CA GLY A 88 8.36 4.38 -12.90
C GLY A 88 8.45 3.81 -11.48
N ARG A 89 7.81 4.48 -10.50
CA ARG A 89 7.68 4.00 -9.12
C ARG A 89 7.07 2.60 -8.99
N ASN A 90 6.29 2.16 -9.99
CA ASN A 90 5.68 0.83 -9.99
C ASN A 90 6.74 -0.27 -9.90
N MET A 91 7.91 -0.05 -10.52
CA MET A 91 9.03 -1.00 -10.46
C MET A 91 9.56 -1.17 -9.04
N ILE A 92 9.54 -0.13 -8.21
CA ILE A 92 9.96 -0.21 -6.81
C ILE A 92 9.02 -1.16 -6.06
N ILE A 93 7.70 -0.99 -6.23
CA ILE A 93 6.70 -1.81 -5.55
C ILE A 93 6.81 -3.27 -5.98
N ILE A 94 6.89 -3.52 -7.29
CA ILE A 94 6.95 -4.88 -7.84
C ILE A 94 8.22 -5.61 -7.39
N ASN A 95 9.37 -4.94 -7.37
CA ASN A 95 10.62 -5.56 -6.95
C ASN A 95 10.76 -5.68 -5.41
N THR A 96 10.04 -4.86 -4.64
CA THR A 96 10.10 -4.90 -3.16
C THR A 96 9.11 -5.91 -2.59
N ALA A 97 7.92 -6.03 -3.18
CA ALA A 97 6.88 -6.91 -2.69
C ALA A 97 7.21 -8.38 -2.98
N GLN A 98 7.02 -9.24 -1.98
CA GLN A 98 7.14 -10.70 -2.17
C GLN A 98 5.88 -11.29 -2.82
N SER A 99 4.75 -10.59 -2.75
CA SER A 99 3.50 -10.95 -3.40
C SER A 99 2.68 -9.69 -3.66
N LEU A 100 1.87 -9.71 -4.72
CA LEU A 100 0.99 -8.61 -5.10
C LEU A 100 -0.46 -9.06 -5.06
N VAL A 101 -1.32 -8.21 -4.49
CA VAL A 101 -2.78 -8.34 -4.56
C VAL A 101 -3.31 -7.20 -5.42
N ALA A 102 -3.86 -7.56 -6.57
CA ALA A 102 -4.59 -6.63 -7.42
C ALA A 102 -6.07 -6.66 -7.04
N VAL A 103 -6.64 -5.50 -6.75
CA VAL A 103 -8.05 -5.32 -6.36
C VAL A 103 -8.77 -4.39 -7.34
#